data_AF-A0A6G1SPR6-F1
#
_entry.id   AF-A0A6G1SPR6-F1
#
_cell.length_a   1.000
_cell.length_b   1.000
_cell.length_c   1.000
_cell.angle_alpha   90.00
_cell.angle_beta   90.00
_cell.angle_gamma   90.00
#
_symmetry.space_group_name_H-M   'P 1'
#
loop_
_entity.id
_entity.type
_entity.pdbx_description
1 polymer ?
#
loop_
_entity_poly.entity_id
_entity_poly.type
_entity_poly.pdbx_seq_one_letter_code
_entity_poly.pdbx_strand_id
1 'polypeptide(L)'
;MGDHDGSNLAYDETSQPMDVDEPNLVSNTEDECYCHSEHCRDFNLSHQLDAILDPGLIFSAPNQPERLWTILAHGHQDSAAYIQKLNEYRIESHCGLAWPPGYVAYRCRTCSVALTMSLCAECFRAGNHEGHDYNMFKSRSGGACDCGYSIMKASGHCSNHGRNAKAPRSHEPVPDSLTCLASRAMPRMMSRLVIQLRRQAVGQTMETDIYLDCLTQIANSNAILRNLMIQVILSEDAYSSQTRLLSHHPDSRISKIVRESQKILKRERKKLVAFKIPSSWPATVRNVNAFCDKPPHKTFLEELVFWMVVYEFHQKLVCFLLGFLMDNNYKEIFSRLFVNYYPNIAICLTSSPTDPRRHLQDSFEHLSRRILQVSVQIYNDSDLTRTICEEEMTLHTIIYCLRIMIEGSQSDGIFSALKSNPLCQHNSNAPKVVCCDNSILRDRQLTSFTEDLLAILSFDHETKRLLSDINLL
;
A
#
# COMPACT_ATOMS: atom_id res chain seq x y z
N MET A 1 -43.73 -21.63 73.35
CA MET A 1 -43.72 -22.53 74.53
C MET A 1 -42.94 -23.76 74.10
N GLY A 2 -41.72 -23.93 74.61
CA GLY A 2 -40.88 -25.12 74.37
C GLY A 2 -39.49 -24.79 73.83
N ASP A 3 -38.59 -24.43 74.75
CA ASP A 3 -37.13 -24.36 74.60
C ASP A 3 -36.50 -25.76 74.42
N HIS A 4 -35.35 -25.86 73.74
CA HIS A 4 -34.04 -26.14 74.36
C HIS A 4 -32.90 -26.40 73.35
N ASP A 5 -31.87 -25.57 73.49
CA ASP A 5 -30.41 -25.82 73.50
C ASP A 5 -29.75 -26.99 72.75
N GLY A 6 -28.74 -26.62 71.96
CA GLY A 6 -27.35 -26.83 72.39
C GLY A 6 -26.57 -27.98 71.75
N SER A 7 -25.73 -27.67 70.76
CA SER A 7 -24.43 -28.34 70.62
C SER A 7 -23.42 -27.44 69.90
N ASN A 8 -22.43 -26.99 70.66
CA ASN A 8 -21.16 -26.43 70.21
C ASN A 8 -20.25 -27.59 69.79
N LEU A 9 -19.72 -27.57 68.58
CA LEU A 9 -18.46 -28.25 68.24
C LEU A 9 -17.60 -27.31 67.41
N ALA A 10 -16.44 -26.99 67.98
CA ALA A 10 -15.40 -26.14 67.43
C ALA A 10 -14.90 -26.66 66.08
N TYR A 11 -14.69 -25.74 65.13
CA TYR A 11 -13.91 -26.01 63.94
C TYR A 11 -12.62 -25.20 63.97
N ASP A 12 -11.55 -25.97 63.84
CA ASP A 12 -10.14 -25.66 63.94
C ASP A 12 -9.70 -24.69 62.83
N GLU A 13 -9.08 -23.56 63.21
CA GLU A 13 -8.37 -22.66 62.31
C GLU A 13 -7.03 -23.30 61.95
N THR A 14 -6.93 -23.97 60.80
CA THR A 14 -5.68 -24.07 60.02
C THR A 14 -5.95 -24.76 58.69
N SER A 15 -6.21 -23.97 57.65
CA SER A 15 -6.06 -24.42 56.26
C SER A 15 -5.70 -23.20 55.43
N GLN A 16 -4.40 -23.04 55.17
CA GLN A 16 -3.87 -22.09 54.20
C GLN A 16 -4.54 -22.35 52.84
N PRO A 17 -4.96 -21.32 52.09
CA PRO A 17 -5.37 -21.52 50.72
C PRO A 17 -4.16 -21.97 49.91
N MET A 18 -4.30 -23.10 49.22
CA MET A 18 -3.31 -23.59 48.27
C MET A 18 -3.04 -22.49 47.23
N ASP A 19 -1.77 -22.12 47.10
CA ASP A 19 -1.27 -21.36 45.96
C ASP A 19 -1.68 -22.09 44.68
N VAL A 20 -2.63 -21.50 43.96
CA VAL A 20 -2.86 -21.84 42.56
C VAL A 20 -1.75 -21.13 41.82
N ASP A 21 -0.73 -21.87 41.39
CA ASP A 21 0.34 -21.38 40.54
C ASP A 21 -0.25 -20.56 39.39
N GLU A 22 -0.07 -19.24 39.43
CA GLU A 22 -0.28 -18.38 38.28
C GLU A 22 0.58 -18.94 37.14
N PRO A 23 0.02 -19.21 35.96
CA PRO A 23 0.82 -19.69 34.85
C PRO A 23 1.86 -18.60 34.55
N ASN A 24 3.14 -18.93 34.74
CA ASN A 24 4.28 -18.09 34.38
C ASN A 24 4.02 -17.42 33.03
N LEU A 25 3.59 -16.15 33.06
CA LEU A 25 3.52 -15.30 31.88
C LEU A 25 4.97 -15.09 31.45
N VAL A 26 5.42 -15.89 30.48
CA VAL A 26 6.59 -15.56 29.68
C VAL A 26 6.34 -14.16 29.14
N SER A 27 7.15 -13.17 29.57
CA SER A 27 7.01 -11.79 29.11
C SER A 27 7.05 -11.82 27.59
N ASN A 28 5.94 -11.39 26.96
CA ASN A 28 5.91 -11.25 25.53
C ASN A 28 6.91 -10.15 25.18
N THR A 29 7.92 -10.43 24.34
CA THR A 29 8.92 -9.42 23.94
C THR A 29 8.27 -8.20 23.27
N GLU A 30 7.02 -8.34 22.80
CA GLU A 30 6.20 -7.22 22.29
C GLU A 30 5.72 -6.25 23.38
N ASP A 31 5.58 -6.71 24.63
CA ASP A 31 5.18 -5.91 25.79
C ASP A 31 6.36 -5.16 26.43
N GLU A 32 7.60 -5.55 26.13
CA GLU A 32 8.80 -4.93 26.65
C GLU A 32 8.97 -3.50 26.11
N CYS A 33 8.87 -2.54 27.02
CA CYS A 33 9.06 -1.12 26.72
C CYS A 33 10.47 -0.65 27.11
N TYR A 34 11.23 -0.16 26.13
CA TYR A 34 12.59 0.33 26.32
C TYR A 34 12.71 1.87 26.39
N CYS A 35 11.61 2.62 26.22
CA CYS A 35 11.66 4.10 26.20
C CYS A 35 11.73 4.76 27.59
N HIS A 36 11.86 3.95 28.64
CA HIS A 36 11.93 4.35 30.05
C HIS A 36 10.74 5.13 30.63
N SER A 37 9.69 5.44 29.85
CA SER A 37 8.47 6.12 30.29
C SER A 37 7.56 5.22 31.14
N GLU A 38 7.13 5.69 32.30
CA GLU A 38 6.17 4.98 33.17
C GLU A 38 4.86 4.68 32.43
N HIS A 39 4.34 5.65 31.65
CA HIS A 39 3.15 5.47 30.82
C HIS A 39 3.27 4.32 29.82
N CYS A 40 4.48 3.97 29.36
CA CYS A 40 4.67 2.91 28.38
C CYS A 40 5.06 1.56 29.00
N ARG A 41 5.69 1.56 30.19
CA ARG A 41 6.12 0.34 30.88
C ARG A 41 4.96 -0.44 31.47
N ASP A 42 4.01 0.27 32.09
CA ASP A 42 2.87 -0.37 32.76
C ASP A 42 1.69 -0.62 31.79
N PHE A 43 1.86 -0.26 30.52
CA PHE A 43 0.84 -0.43 29.49
C PHE A 43 0.97 -1.81 28.84
N ASN A 44 0.02 -2.70 29.14
CA ASN A 44 -0.09 -4.00 28.47
C ASN A 44 -0.61 -3.82 27.04
N LEU A 45 0.33 -3.65 26.11
CA LEU A 45 0.05 -3.34 24.72
C LEU A 45 -0.52 -4.56 23.99
N SER A 46 0.06 -5.74 24.20
CA SER A 46 -0.38 -6.96 23.52
C SER A 46 -1.84 -7.28 23.81
N HIS A 47 -2.29 -7.22 25.07
CA HIS A 47 -3.69 -7.47 25.42
C HIS A 47 -4.65 -6.45 24.76
N GLN A 48 -4.28 -5.17 24.74
CA GLN A 48 -5.10 -4.12 24.11
C GLN A 48 -5.16 -4.29 22.59
N LEU A 49 -4.04 -4.62 21.96
CA LEU A 49 -3.99 -4.87 20.52
C LEU A 49 -4.71 -6.16 20.14
N ASP A 50 -4.63 -7.23 20.93
CA ASP A 50 -5.38 -8.47 20.68
C ASP A 50 -6.88 -8.22 20.70
N ALA A 51 -7.38 -7.35 21.59
CA ALA A 51 -8.80 -7.01 21.68
C ALA A 51 -9.34 -6.16 20.51
N ILE A 52 -8.47 -5.58 19.67
CA ILE A 52 -8.83 -4.67 18.58
C ILE A 52 -8.45 -5.24 17.21
N LEU A 53 -7.26 -5.82 17.13
CA LEU A 53 -6.62 -6.33 15.92
C LEU A 53 -6.75 -7.85 15.78
N ASP A 54 -7.67 -8.49 16.51
CA ASP A 54 -8.03 -9.88 16.29
C ASP A 54 -8.54 -10.05 14.84
N PRO A 55 -7.90 -10.90 14.01
CA PRO A 55 -8.35 -11.12 12.65
C PRO A 55 -9.73 -11.78 12.60
N GLY A 56 -10.16 -12.51 13.62
CA GLY A 56 -11.48 -13.12 13.71
C GLY A 56 -12.63 -12.15 13.98
N LEU A 57 -12.35 -10.90 14.32
CA LEU A 57 -13.36 -9.87 14.59
C LEU A 57 -13.55 -8.94 13.38
N ILE A 58 -14.79 -8.48 13.20
CA ILE A 58 -15.13 -7.45 12.22
C ILE A 58 -14.65 -6.10 12.77
N PHE A 59 -13.72 -5.46 12.06
CA PHE A 59 -13.13 -4.19 12.49
C PHE A 59 -14.16 -3.03 12.51
N SER A 60 -15.27 -3.13 11.78
CA SER A 60 -16.33 -2.12 11.73
C SER A 60 -17.22 -2.06 12.97
N ALA A 61 -16.93 -2.83 14.03
CA ALA A 61 -17.58 -2.64 15.32
C ALA A 61 -17.35 -1.18 15.79
N PRO A 62 -18.37 -0.50 16.35
CA PRO A 62 -18.25 0.91 16.72
C PRO A 62 -17.06 1.12 17.67
N ASN A 63 -16.30 2.19 17.42
CA ASN A 63 -15.20 2.69 18.24
C ASN A 63 -13.83 1.99 18.09
N GLN A 64 -13.63 1.03 17.17
CA GLN A 64 -12.31 0.40 17.00
C GLN A 64 -11.21 1.37 16.50
N PRO A 65 -11.48 2.27 15.51
CA PRO A 65 -10.52 3.31 15.13
C PRO A 65 -10.15 4.24 16.30
N GLU A 66 -11.14 4.64 17.09
CA GLU A 66 -10.96 5.50 18.26
C GLU A 66 -10.14 4.79 19.34
N ARG A 67 -10.37 3.49 19.57
CA ARG A 67 -9.58 2.69 20.51
C ARG A 67 -8.12 2.56 20.07
N LEU A 68 -7.83 2.41 18.78
CA LEU A 68 -6.45 2.46 18.28
C LEU A 68 -5.80 3.80 18.60
N TRP A 69 -6.50 4.91 18.35
CA TRP A 69 -6.01 6.23 18.70
C TRP A 69 -5.75 6.40 20.21
N THR A 70 -6.61 5.86 21.07
CA THR A 70 -6.41 5.85 22.53
C THR A 70 -5.14 5.12 22.93
N ILE A 71 -4.78 4.03 22.24
CA ILE A 71 -3.52 3.32 22.47
C ILE A 71 -2.33 4.18 22.03
N LEU A 72 -2.38 4.71 20.81
CA LEU A 72 -1.27 5.50 20.25
C LEU A 72 -1.02 6.79 21.04
N ALA A 73 -2.08 7.42 21.53
CA ALA A 73 -2.04 8.66 22.30
C ALA A 73 -1.98 8.42 23.82
N HIS A 74 -1.70 7.20 24.28
CA HIS A 74 -1.68 6.91 25.71
C HIS A 74 -0.65 7.80 26.44
N GLY A 75 -1.04 8.32 27.61
CA GLY A 75 -0.27 9.34 28.34
C GLY A 75 -0.57 10.78 27.90
N HIS A 76 -1.43 10.98 26.90
CA HIS A 76 -1.95 12.28 26.49
C HIS A 76 -3.46 12.39 26.75
N GLN A 77 -3.99 13.61 26.77
CA GLN A 77 -5.42 13.87 26.98
C GLN A 77 -6.29 13.21 25.90
N ASP A 78 -5.87 13.33 24.64
CA ASP A 78 -6.52 12.77 23.46
C ASP A 78 -5.54 12.70 22.28
N SER A 79 -6.01 12.19 21.14
CA SER A 79 -5.22 12.09 19.92
C SER A 79 -4.79 13.45 19.36
N ALA A 80 -5.59 14.51 19.56
CA ALA A 80 -5.26 15.85 19.08
C ALA A 80 -4.09 16.44 19.87
N ALA A 81 -4.09 16.29 21.20
CA ALA A 81 -2.99 16.70 22.08
C ALA A 81 -1.70 15.92 21.77
N TYR A 82 -1.82 14.62 21.50
CA TYR A 82 -0.68 13.80 21.07
C TYR A 82 -0.09 14.27 19.72
N ILE A 83 -0.94 14.49 18.71
CA ILE A 83 -0.52 15.02 17.40
C ILE A 83 0.11 16.41 17.54
N GLN A 84 -0.45 17.28 18.38
CA GLN A 84 0.12 18.59 18.67
C GLN A 84 1.52 18.46 19.26
N LYS A 85 1.73 17.50 20.17
CA LYS A 85 3.04 17.25 20.75
C LYS A 85 4.06 16.75 19.72
N LEU A 86 3.65 15.83 18.84
CA LEU A 86 4.48 15.35 17.74
C LEU A 86 4.85 16.49 16.76
N ASN A 87 3.93 17.43 16.51
CA ASN A 87 4.18 18.57 15.64
C ASN A 87 5.28 19.51 16.16
N GLU A 88 5.60 19.49 17.47
CA GLU A 88 6.72 20.27 18.01
C GLU A 88 8.08 19.85 17.43
N TYR A 89 8.21 18.59 17.02
CA TYR A 89 9.46 17.98 16.51
C TYR A 89 9.49 17.82 14.99
N ARG A 90 8.48 18.33 14.28
CA ARG A 90 8.27 18.03 12.85
C ARG A 90 9.21 18.83 11.95
N ILE A 91 10.04 18.14 11.15
CA ILE A 91 10.64 18.71 9.94
C ILE A 91 10.16 17.89 8.75
N GLU A 92 8.94 18.14 8.29
CA GLU A 92 8.54 17.62 6.98
C GLU A 92 9.11 18.53 5.89
N SER A 93 9.94 17.97 5.02
CA SER A 93 10.34 18.64 3.79
C SER A 93 9.17 18.80 2.82
N HIS A 94 8.13 17.96 2.92
CA HIS A 94 7.04 17.86 1.96
C HIS A 94 5.71 17.45 2.61
N CYS A 95 4.57 17.88 2.06
CA CYS A 95 3.23 17.49 2.56
C CYS A 95 2.78 16.11 2.07
N GLY A 96 2.63 15.94 0.76
CA GLY A 96 2.28 14.65 0.14
C GLY A 96 0.90 14.07 0.49
N LEU A 97 -0.02 14.85 1.10
CA LEU A 97 -1.39 14.41 1.38
C LEU A 97 -2.06 13.95 0.07
N ALA A 98 -2.35 12.66 -0.04
CA ALA A 98 -3.06 12.07 -1.19
C ALA A 98 -4.58 12.11 -0.99
N TRP A 99 -5.34 12.31 -2.07
CA TRP A 99 -6.79 12.43 -2.03
C TRP A 99 -7.51 11.73 -3.20
N PRO A 100 -8.76 11.29 -3.00
CA PRO A 100 -9.58 10.67 -4.05
C PRO A 100 -10.19 11.73 -5.00
N PRO A 101 -10.83 11.29 -6.11
CA PRO A 101 -11.72 12.14 -6.91
C PRO A 101 -12.76 12.88 -6.04
N GLY A 102 -13.04 14.13 -6.38
CA GLY A 102 -13.98 15.00 -5.68
C GLY A 102 -13.34 15.94 -4.64
N TYR A 103 -12.09 15.69 -4.24
CA TYR A 103 -11.38 16.52 -3.26
C TYR A 103 -11.12 17.95 -3.78
N VAL A 104 -11.23 18.95 -2.91
CA VAL A 104 -11.00 20.36 -3.23
C VAL A 104 -9.53 20.70 -3.04
N ALA A 105 -8.85 21.03 -4.14
CA ALA A 105 -7.44 21.38 -4.17
C ALA A 105 -7.23 22.77 -4.81
N TYR A 106 -6.03 23.31 -4.63
CA TYR A 106 -5.61 24.63 -5.11
C TYR A 106 -4.46 24.48 -6.09
N ARG A 107 -4.43 25.28 -7.15
CA ARG A 107 -3.28 25.38 -8.05
C ARG A 107 -2.86 26.83 -8.14
N CYS A 108 -1.68 27.13 -7.60
CA CYS A 108 -1.07 28.45 -7.68
C CYS A 108 -0.06 28.48 -8.83
N ARG A 109 -0.44 29.12 -9.95
CA ARG A 109 0.40 29.19 -11.16
C ARG A 109 1.66 30.02 -10.92
N THR A 110 1.58 31.03 -10.07
CA THR A 110 2.74 31.85 -9.69
C THR A 110 3.83 31.07 -8.94
N CYS A 111 3.41 30.20 -8.01
CA CYS A 111 4.33 29.34 -7.24
C CYS A 111 4.77 28.10 -8.00
N SER A 112 4.09 27.74 -9.10
CA SER A 112 4.36 26.47 -9.77
C SER A 112 5.68 26.46 -10.54
N VAL A 113 6.35 25.31 -10.53
CA VAL A 113 7.41 24.95 -11.49
C VAL A 113 6.84 24.00 -12.55
N ALA A 114 5.94 23.08 -12.17
CA ALA A 114 5.29 22.13 -13.08
C ALA A 114 3.78 22.40 -13.25
N LEU A 115 3.23 22.28 -14.46
CA LEU A 115 1.81 22.61 -14.74
C LEU A 115 0.79 21.78 -13.96
N THR A 116 1.20 20.59 -13.50
CA THR A 116 0.35 19.65 -12.75
C THR A 116 0.24 19.97 -11.26
N MET A 117 1.07 20.87 -10.73
CA MET A 117 1.20 21.15 -9.30
C MET A 117 -0.16 21.50 -8.64
N SER A 118 -0.38 20.95 -7.45
CA SER A 118 -1.58 21.14 -6.64
C SER A 118 -1.29 21.12 -5.14
N LEU A 119 -2.04 21.91 -4.38
CA LEU A 119 -1.92 22.05 -2.93
C LEU A 119 -3.24 21.67 -2.24
N CYS A 120 -3.14 21.02 -1.08
CA CYS A 120 -4.30 20.86 -0.20
C CYS A 120 -4.73 22.20 0.41
N ALA A 121 -5.95 22.25 0.92
CA ALA A 121 -6.52 23.48 1.49
C ALA A 121 -5.71 24.03 2.67
N GLU A 122 -5.14 23.15 3.50
CA GLU A 122 -4.32 23.55 4.65
C GLU A 122 -3.00 24.18 4.22
N CYS A 123 -2.28 23.54 3.28
CA CYS A 123 -1.02 24.07 2.78
C CYS A 123 -1.20 25.40 2.04
N PHE A 124 -2.24 25.52 1.22
CA PHE A 124 -2.53 26.78 0.53
C PHE A 124 -2.83 27.92 1.50
N ARG A 125 -3.55 27.67 2.60
CA ARG A 125 -3.85 28.72 3.60
C ARG A 125 -2.65 29.08 4.48
N ALA A 126 -1.80 28.10 4.79
CA ALA A 126 -0.62 28.29 5.63
C ALA A 126 0.62 28.77 4.85
N GLY A 127 0.55 28.84 3.51
CA GLY A 127 1.57 29.43 2.64
C GLY A 127 1.26 30.87 2.26
N ASN A 128 2.28 31.60 1.79
CA ASN A 128 2.08 32.94 1.26
C ASN A 128 1.68 32.86 -0.22
N HIS A 129 0.40 33.12 -0.50
CA HIS A 129 -0.15 33.20 -1.85
C HIS A 129 -0.84 34.55 -2.12
N GLU A 130 -0.52 35.58 -1.34
CA GLU A 130 -1.09 36.92 -1.51
C GLU A 130 -0.66 37.52 -2.87
N GLY A 131 -1.63 38.03 -3.64
CA GLY A 131 -1.38 38.62 -4.96
C GLY A 131 -0.97 37.62 -6.06
N HIS A 132 -1.00 36.31 -5.78
CA HIS A 132 -0.66 35.29 -6.78
C HIS A 132 -1.85 34.94 -7.68
N ASP A 133 -1.55 34.43 -8.88
CA ASP A 133 -2.55 33.79 -9.75
C ASP A 133 -2.75 32.34 -9.31
N TYR A 134 -3.95 32.03 -8.82
CA TYR A 134 -4.34 30.69 -8.41
C TYR A 134 -5.79 30.39 -8.76
N ASN A 135 -6.12 29.10 -8.79
CA ASN A 135 -7.50 28.65 -8.82
C ASN A 135 -7.76 27.56 -7.77
N MET A 136 -9.03 27.41 -7.42
CA MET A 136 -9.54 26.29 -6.63
C MET A 136 -10.28 25.35 -7.58
N PHE A 137 -10.06 24.05 -7.45
CA PHE A 137 -10.68 23.05 -8.31
C PHE A 137 -11.08 21.78 -7.53
N LYS A 138 -12.10 21.08 -8.00
CA LYS A 138 -12.41 19.72 -7.56
C LYS A 138 -11.62 18.73 -8.42
N SER A 139 -10.77 17.91 -7.80
CA SER A 139 -9.99 16.93 -8.54
C SER A 139 -10.89 15.87 -9.17
N ARG A 140 -10.75 15.60 -10.46
CA ARG A 140 -11.54 14.56 -11.15
C ARG A 140 -10.94 13.16 -11.04
N SER A 141 -9.63 13.07 -10.85
CA SER A 141 -8.88 11.81 -10.91
C SER A 141 -8.12 11.50 -9.62
N GLY A 142 -8.36 12.25 -8.54
CA GLY A 142 -7.53 12.21 -7.33
C GLY A 142 -6.25 13.04 -7.48
N GLY A 143 -5.32 12.92 -6.55
CA GLY A 143 -4.04 13.66 -6.59
C GLY A 143 -3.35 13.67 -5.23
N ALA A 144 -2.26 14.44 -5.13
CA ALA A 144 -1.52 14.63 -3.88
C ALA A 144 -1.04 16.09 -3.72
N CYS A 145 -0.76 16.48 -2.47
CA CYS A 145 -0.26 17.82 -2.15
C CYS A 145 1.22 17.95 -2.46
N ASP A 146 1.56 18.95 -3.26
CA ASP A 146 2.92 19.23 -3.71
C ASP A 146 3.67 20.24 -2.82
N CYS A 147 3.08 20.61 -1.66
CA CYS A 147 3.71 21.56 -0.74
C CYS A 147 5.07 21.05 -0.28
N GLY A 148 6.12 21.84 -0.45
CA GLY A 148 7.48 21.51 -0.06
C GLY A 148 8.34 20.90 -1.17
N TYR A 149 7.73 20.41 -2.27
CA TYR A 149 8.45 19.72 -3.34
C TYR A 149 9.11 20.71 -4.29
N SER A 150 10.19 20.28 -4.96
CA SER A 150 10.91 21.08 -5.96
C SER A 150 10.06 21.47 -7.18
N ILE A 151 8.88 20.86 -7.35
CA ILE A 151 7.89 21.23 -8.38
C ILE A 151 7.09 22.51 -8.03
N MET A 152 7.33 23.12 -6.87
CA MET A 152 6.91 24.47 -6.54
C MET A 152 8.06 25.33 -5.99
N LYS A 153 7.95 26.65 -6.11
CA LYS A 153 8.91 27.60 -5.55
C LYS A 153 8.82 27.62 -4.04
N ALA A 154 9.98 27.66 -3.37
CA ALA A 154 10.08 27.72 -1.91
C ALA A 154 9.33 28.91 -1.27
N SER A 155 9.15 30.01 -2.00
CA SER A 155 8.37 31.17 -1.53
C SER A 155 6.89 30.87 -1.31
N GLY A 156 6.35 29.82 -1.94
CA GLY A 156 4.97 29.38 -1.75
C GLY A 156 4.81 28.24 -0.75
N HIS A 157 5.90 27.71 -0.17
CA HIS A 157 5.80 26.65 0.82
C HIS A 157 5.09 27.16 2.07
N CYS A 158 4.23 26.33 2.66
CA CYS A 158 3.56 26.67 3.91
C CYS A 158 4.54 26.69 5.09
N SER A 159 4.12 27.29 6.20
CA SER A 159 4.92 27.34 7.44
C SER A 159 5.21 25.99 8.07
N ASN A 160 4.61 24.91 7.56
CA ASN A 160 4.73 23.55 8.09
C ASN A 160 5.59 22.62 7.21
N HIS A 161 5.94 23.05 5.99
CA HIS A 161 6.57 22.19 4.99
C HIS A 161 7.73 22.86 4.25
N GLY A 162 8.73 22.06 3.87
CA GLY A 162 9.88 22.51 3.10
C GLY A 162 10.74 23.51 3.89
N ARG A 163 11.41 24.42 3.17
CA ARG A 163 12.35 25.39 3.76
C ARG A 163 11.71 26.41 4.73
N ASN A 164 10.38 26.53 4.72
CA ASN A 164 9.65 27.46 5.59
C ASN A 164 9.13 26.78 6.87
N ALA A 165 9.36 25.47 7.03
CA ALA A 165 8.92 24.71 8.19
C ALA A 165 9.55 25.27 9.47
N LYS A 166 8.72 25.73 10.41
CA LYS A 166 9.15 26.22 11.74
C LYS A 166 8.54 25.35 12.84
N ALA A 167 9.17 24.23 13.15
CA ALA A 167 8.82 23.48 14.36
C ALA A 167 9.70 23.93 15.54
N PRO A 168 9.12 24.20 16.73
CA PRO A 168 9.86 24.70 17.89
C PRO A 168 11.08 23.86 18.29
N ARG A 169 11.00 22.54 18.09
CA ARG A 169 12.02 21.55 18.43
C ARG A 169 12.48 20.76 17.22
N SER A 170 12.47 21.38 16.04
CA SER A 170 12.89 20.77 14.77
C SER A 170 14.28 20.11 14.86
N HIS A 171 15.21 20.72 15.60
CA HIS A 171 16.59 20.24 15.72
C HIS A 171 16.80 19.19 16.82
N GLU A 172 15.77 18.88 17.62
CA GLU A 172 15.85 17.89 18.68
C GLU A 172 15.40 16.52 18.17
N PRO A 173 16.02 15.41 18.64
CA PRO A 173 15.50 14.09 18.34
C PRO A 173 14.11 13.92 18.96
N VAL A 174 13.21 13.24 18.24
CA VAL A 174 11.89 12.89 18.77
C VAL A 174 12.08 11.96 19.97
N PRO A 175 11.51 12.27 21.16
CA PRO A 175 11.60 11.38 22.32
C PRO A 175 10.97 10.02 22.06
N ASP A 176 11.65 8.94 22.46
CA ASP A 176 11.13 7.57 22.34
C ASP A 176 9.80 7.38 23.08
N SER A 177 9.58 8.12 24.17
CA SER A 177 8.29 8.09 24.89
C SER A 177 7.10 8.52 24.04
N LEU A 178 7.31 9.35 23.00
CA LEU A 178 6.27 9.76 22.08
C LEU A 178 6.05 8.76 20.93
N THR A 179 7.04 7.93 20.60
CA THR A 179 6.97 7.03 19.45
C THR A 179 6.82 5.56 19.85
N CYS A 180 7.21 5.17 21.07
CA CYS A 180 7.34 3.78 21.50
C CYS A 180 6.08 2.94 21.28
N LEU A 181 4.93 3.42 21.73
CA LEU A 181 3.66 2.70 21.57
C LEU A 181 3.27 2.57 20.10
N ALA A 182 3.44 3.63 19.31
CA ALA A 182 3.20 3.60 17.88
C ALA A 182 4.13 2.61 17.17
N SER A 183 5.44 2.68 17.44
CA SER A 183 6.45 1.78 16.86
C SER A 183 6.15 0.31 17.16
N ARG A 184 5.69 -0.01 18.38
CA ARG A 184 5.34 -1.38 18.78
C ARG A 184 3.98 -1.84 18.25
N ALA A 185 3.02 -0.93 18.05
CA ALA A 185 1.70 -1.26 17.52
C ALA A 185 1.68 -1.45 16.00
N MET A 186 2.48 -0.67 15.26
CA MET A 186 2.47 -0.64 13.79
C MET A 186 2.67 -2.02 13.12
N PRO A 187 3.60 -2.91 13.56
CA PRO A 187 3.74 -4.24 12.98
C PRO A 187 2.46 -5.08 13.07
N ARG A 188 1.75 -5.03 14.21
CA ARG A 188 0.47 -5.73 14.41
C ARG A 188 -0.63 -5.14 13.54
N MET A 189 -0.64 -3.82 13.36
CA MET A 189 -1.57 -3.13 12.46
C MET A 189 -1.36 -3.55 10.99
N MET A 190 -0.12 -3.57 10.51
CA MET A 190 0.20 -4.02 9.14
C MET A 190 -0.13 -5.51 8.95
N SER A 191 0.14 -6.33 9.97
CA SER A 191 -0.22 -7.75 9.97
C SER A 191 -1.72 -7.98 9.85
N ARG A 192 -2.53 -7.21 10.59
CA ARG A 192 -3.98 -7.26 10.52
C ARG A 192 -4.49 -6.87 9.12
N LEU A 193 -3.87 -5.88 8.46
CA LEU A 193 -4.21 -5.51 7.08
C LEU A 193 -3.94 -6.65 6.09
N VAL A 194 -2.73 -7.22 6.09
CA VAL A 194 -2.41 -8.32 5.15
C VAL A 194 -3.25 -9.56 5.43
N ILE A 195 -3.55 -9.88 6.69
CA ILE A 195 -4.47 -10.99 7.02
C ILE A 195 -5.89 -10.71 6.52
N GLN A 196 -6.37 -9.46 6.61
CA GLN A 196 -7.65 -9.05 6.03
C GLN A 196 -7.66 -9.30 4.53
N LEU A 197 -6.65 -8.79 3.82
CA LEU A 197 -6.53 -8.94 2.37
C LEU A 197 -6.45 -10.42 1.99
N ARG A 198 -5.68 -11.26 2.70
CA ARG A 198 -5.63 -12.71 2.42
C ARG A 198 -6.98 -13.41 2.57
N ARG A 199 -7.86 -12.91 3.42
CA ARG A 199 -9.14 -13.54 3.76
C ARG A 199 -10.33 -12.94 3.02
N GLN A 200 -10.16 -11.75 2.48
CA GLN A 200 -11.23 -11.01 1.83
C GLN A 200 -11.73 -11.80 0.62
N ALA A 201 -13.00 -12.17 0.66
CA ALA A 201 -13.72 -12.60 -0.52
C ALA A 201 -13.97 -11.40 -1.43
N VAL A 202 -13.83 -11.64 -2.73
CA VAL A 202 -14.07 -10.67 -3.80
C VAL A 202 -15.46 -10.05 -3.61
N GLY A 203 -15.53 -8.72 -3.45
CA GLY A 203 -16.78 -7.98 -3.22
C GLY A 203 -17.13 -7.68 -1.76
N GLN A 204 -16.40 -8.19 -0.77
CA GLN A 204 -16.52 -7.78 0.64
C GLN A 204 -15.49 -6.68 0.98
N THR A 205 -15.69 -5.47 0.45
CA THR A 205 -14.71 -4.37 0.57
C THR A 205 -14.91 -3.49 1.80
N MET A 206 -16.12 -3.42 2.36
CA MET A 206 -16.46 -2.37 3.34
C MET A 206 -15.63 -2.41 4.64
N GLU A 207 -15.30 -3.59 5.17
CA GLU A 207 -14.45 -3.68 6.37
C GLU A 207 -13.00 -3.28 6.06
N THR A 208 -12.45 -3.78 4.96
CA THR A 208 -11.11 -3.44 4.49
C THR A 208 -11.00 -1.93 4.24
N ASP A 209 -12.05 -1.34 3.69
CA ASP A 209 -12.18 0.09 3.44
C ASP A 209 -12.11 0.92 4.71
N ILE A 210 -12.85 0.54 5.75
CA ILE A 210 -12.84 1.21 7.06
C ILE A 210 -11.44 1.08 7.69
N TYR A 211 -10.82 -0.09 7.58
CA TYR A 211 -9.50 -0.31 8.13
C TYR A 211 -8.43 0.52 7.40
N LEU A 212 -8.46 0.55 6.07
CA LEU A 212 -7.57 1.38 5.26
C LEU A 212 -7.76 2.86 5.54
N ASP A 213 -8.99 3.34 5.73
CA ASP A 213 -9.25 4.74 6.12
C ASP A 213 -8.59 5.06 7.47
N CYS A 214 -8.71 4.17 8.45
CA CYS A 214 -8.09 4.33 9.77
C CYS A 214 -6.56 4.40 9.67
N LEU A 215 -5.93 3.45 8.96
CA LEU A 215 -4.47 3.45 8.75
C LEU A 215 -4.00 4.69 7.99
N THR A 216 -4.74 5.08 6.96
CA THR A 216 -4.46 6.29 6.16
C THR A 216 -4.56 7.54 7.02
N GLN A 217 -5.57 7.63 7.90
CA GLN A 217 -5.71 8.75 8.83
C GLN A 217 -4.52 8.84 9.79
N ILE A 218 -4.06 7.70 10.33
CA ILE A 218 -2.88 7.64 11.21
C ILE A 218 -1.64 8.12 10.45
N ALA A 219 -1.38 7.59 9.25
CA ALA A 219 -0.24 7.99 8.43
C ALA A 219 -0.29 9.48 8.02
N ASN A 220 -1.48 10.02 7.75
CA ASN A 220 -1.63 11.42 7.34
C ASN A 220 -1.62 12.42 8.49
N SER A 221 -1.85 11.96 9.72
CA SER A 221 -1.92 12.83 10.90
C SER A 221 -0.58 13.53 11.21
N ASN A 222 0.55 12.85 10.99
CA ASN A 222 1.89 13.35 11.29
C ASN A 222 3.00 12.53 10.58
N ALA A 223 4.06 13.17 10.07
CA ALA A 223 5.19 12.46 9.45
C ALA A 223 5.89 11.45 10.34
N ILE A 224 6.00 11.70 11.64
CA ILE A 224 6.68 10.77 12.54
C ILE A 224 5.94 9.43 12.49
N LEU A 225 4.61 9.46 12.64
CA LEU A 225 3.77 8.26 12.53
C LEU A 225 3.83 7.64 11.13
N ARG A 226 3.83 8.48 10.07
CA ARG A 226 4.01 8.00 8.69
C ARG A 226 5.34 7.27 8.49
N ASN A 227 6.43 7.83 8.99
CA ASN A 227 7.78 7.28 8.87
C ASN A 227 7.91 5.97 9.65
N LEU A 228 7.33 5.89 10.85
CA LEU A 228 7.24 4.62 11.60
C LEU A 228 6.49 3.56 10.79
N MET A 229 5.40 3.94 10.12
CA MET A 229 4.67 3.01 9.25
C MET A 229 5.50 2.57 8.05
N ILE A 230 6.23 3.48 7.40
CA ILE A 230 7.14 3.16 6.28
C ILE A 230 8.23 2.19 6.73
N GLN A 231 8.86 2.44 7.88
CA GLN A 231 9.87 1.55 8.45
C GLN A 231 9.34 0.14 8.65
N VAL A 232 8.12 -0.01 9.18
CA VAL A 232 7.48 -1.31 9.34
C VAL A 232 7.14 -1.94 7.99
N ILE A 233 6.57 -1.18 7.06
CA ILE A 233 6.15 -1.68 5.74
C ILE A 233 7.34 -2.24 4.95
N LEU A 234 8.52 -1.62 5.08
CA LEU A 234 9.76 -2.01 4.40
C LEU A 234 10.59 -3.04 5.19
N SER A 235 10.26 -3.34 6.44
CA SER A 235 11.08 -4.21 7.30
C SER A 235 10.82 -5.70 7.07
N GLU A 236 11.86 -6.44 6.67
CA GLU A 236 11.81 -7.90 6.58
C GLU A 236 11.64 -8.56 7.96
N ASP A 237 12.26 -7.99 9.00
CA ASP A 237 12.15 -8.48 10.36
C ASP A 237 10.74 -8.30 10.91
N ALA A 238 10.13 -7.12 10.70
CA ALA A 238 8.75 -6.87 11.13
C ALA A 238 7.77 -7.83 10.45
N TYR A 239 7.92 -8.05 9.15
CA TYR A 239 7.05 -8.97 8.41
C TYR A 239 7.21 -10.43 8.88
N SER A 240 8.44 -10.91 9.00
CA SER A 240 8.73 -12.30 9.36
C SER A 240 8.43 -12.62 10.83
N SER A 241 8.80 -11.73 11.76
CA SER A 241 8.51 -11.86 13.19
C SER A 241 7.02 -11.92 13.46
N GLN A 242 6.24 -11.00 12.89
CA GLN A 242 4.79 -10.94 13.07
C GLN A 242 4.07 -12.13 12.45
N THR A 243 4.50 -12.54 11.25
CA THR A 243 3.99 -13.75 10.60
C THR A 243 4.22 -14.99 11.47
N ARG A 244 5.39 -15.10 12.11
CA ARG A 244 5.72 -16.21 13.01
C ARG A 244 4.90 -16.14 14.31
N LEU A 245 4.82 -14.98 14.94
CA LEU A 245 4.11 -14.76 16.20
C LEU A 245 2.63 -15.09 16.06
N LEU A 246 1.95 -14.52 15.07
CA LEU A 246 0.52 -14.77 14.86
C LEU A 246 0.23 -16.21 14.41
N SER A 247 1.14 -16.85 13.66
CA SER A 247 1.03 -18.28 13.32
C SER A 247 1.15 -19.22 14.53
N HIS A 248 1.74 -18.78 15.64
CA HIS A 248 1.91 -19.54 16.88
C HIS A 248 1.21 -18.86 18.07
N HIS A 249 0.20 -18.03 17.78
CA HIS A 249 -0.55 -17.30 18.79
C HIS A 249 -1.15 -18.25 19.85
N PRO A 250 -1.13 -17.89 21.15
CA PRO A 250 -1.70 -18.70 22.23
C PRO A 250 -3.18 -19.05 22.01
N ASP A 251 -3.97 -18.08 21.51
CA ASP A 251 -5.32 -18.37 21.01
C ASP A 251 -5.25 -19.22 19.72
N SER A 252 -5.65 -20.49 19.86
CA SER A 252 -5.72 -21.47 18.76
C SER A 252 -6.60 -21.03 17.59
N ARG A 253 -7.62 -20.19 17.82
CA ARG A 253 -8.49 -19.64 16.78
C ARG A 253 -7.71 -18.67 15.89
N ILE A 254 -6.96 -17.75 16.51
CA ILE A 254 -6.14 -16.75 15.79
C ILE A 254 -5.06 -17.46 14.97
N SER A 255 -4.30 -18.37 15.59
CA SER A 255 -3.24 -19.09 14.88
C SER A 255 -3.77 -19.93 13.71
N LYS A 256 -4.96 -20.54 13.85
CA LYS A 256 -5.63 -21.24 12.75
C LYS A 256 -6.00 -20.29 11.61
N ILE A 257 -6.64 -19.16 11.91
CA ILE A 257 -7.01 -18.12 10.92
C ILE A 257 -5.78 -17.68 10.12
N VAL A 258 -4.66 -17.40 10.80
CA VAL A 258 -3.45 -16.93 10.13
C VAL A 258 -2.84 -18.00 9.24
N ARG A 259 -2.72 -19.25 9.71
CA ARG A 259 -2.22 -20.36 8.88
C ARG A 259 -3.10 -20.63 7.66
N GLU A 260 -4.41 -20.52 7.80
CA GLU A 260 -5.35 -20.66 6.67
C GLU A 260 -5.19 -19.50 5.67
N SER A 261 -5.09 -18.26 6.15
CA SER A 261 -4.85 -17.08 5.31
C SER A 261 -3.55 -17.18 4.49
N GLN A 262 -2.49 -17.77 5.06
CA GLN A 262 -1.23 -18.03 4.36
C GLN A 262 -1.37 -19.05 3.23
N LYS A 263 -2.27 -20.03 3.37
CA LYS A 263 -2.57 -20.97 2.28
C LYS A 263 -3.26 -20.25 1.11
N ILE A 264 -4.12 -19.27 1.41
CA ILE A 264 -4.76 -18.43 0.38
C ILE A 264 -3.70 -17.60 -0.34
N LEU A 265 -2.81 -16.91 0.37
CA LEU A 265 -1.69 -16.19 -0.25
C LEU A 265 -0.87 -17.08 -1.19
N LYS A 266 -0.48 -18.27 -0.73
CA LYS A 266 0.27 -19.25 -1.56
C LYS A 266 -0.52 -19.68 -2.80
N ARG A 267 -1.85 -19.84 -2.69
CA ARG A 267 -2.73 -20.21 -3.80
C ARG A 267 -2.82 -19.07 -4.83
N GLU A 268 -3.09 -17.85 -4.39
CA GLU A 268 -3.22 -16.70 -5.28
C GLU A 268 -1.91 -16.37 -6.00
N ARG A 269 -0.76 -16.47 -5.30
CA ARG A 269 0.55 -16.30 -5.92
C ARG A 269 0.79 -17.29 -7.06
N LYS A 270 0.40 -18.55 -6.90
CA LYS A 270 0.50 -19.56 -7.96
C LYS A 270 -0.39 -19.25 -9.17
N LYS A 271 -1.55 -18.63 -8.97
CA LYS A 271 -2.42 -18.23 -10.10
C LYS A 271 -1.80 -17.12 -10.94
N LEU A 272 -1.11 -16.16 -10.31
CA LEU A 272 -0.49 -15.03 -10.99
C LEU A 272 0.83 -15.40 -11.71
N VAL A 273 1.54 -16.43 -11.26
CA VAL A 273 2.78 -16.91 -11.92
C VAL A 273 2.52 -17.66 -13.25
N ALA A 274 1.27 -17.85 -13.65
CA ALA A 274 0.89 -18.64 -14.82
C ALA A 274 1.20 -17.99 -16.20
N PHE A 275 2.14 -17.04 -16.30
CA PHE A 275 2.55 -16.46 -17.56
C PHE A 275 3.60 -17.33 -18.25
N LYS A 276 3.26 -17.92 -19.40
CA LYS A 276 4.20 -18.69 -20.23
C LYS A 276 4.76 -17.80 -21.34
N ILE A 277 6.06 -17.56 -21.31
CA ILE A 277 6.79 -16.87 -22.39
C ILE A 277 6.65 -17.71 -23.68
N PRO A 278 6.12 -17.14 -24.79
CA PRO A 278 6.03 -17.84 -26.07
C PRO A 278 7.40 -18.33 -26.54
N SER A 279 7.47 -19.55 -27.11
CA SER A 279 8.72 -20.10 -27.64
C SER A 279 9.28 -19.32 -28.84
N SER A 280 8.44 -18.53 -29.51
CA SER A 280 8.81 -17.66 -30.63
C SER A 280 9.55 -16.39 -30.21
N TRP A 281 9.61 -16.09 -28.91
CA TRP A 281 10.21 -14.86 -28.42
C TRP A 281 11.73 -14.97 -28.21
N PRO A 282 12.46 -13.83 -28.27
CA PRO A 282 13.89 -13.81 -27.99
C PRO A 282 14.22 -14.35 -26.60
N ALA A 283 15.37 -15.03 -26.48
CA ALA A 283 15.84 -15.56 -25.19
C ALA A 283 16.08 -14.45 -24.15
N THR A 284 16.32 -13.21 -24.60
CA THR A 284 16.55 -12.01 -23.76
C THR A 284 15.37 -11.70 -22.83
N VAL A 285 14.14 -12.11 -23.16
CA VAL A 285 12.96 -11.98 -22.29
C VAL A 285 13.19 -12.65 -20.94
N ARG A 286 13.98 -13.74 -20.89
CA ARG A 286 14.28 -14.45 -19.65
C ARG A 286 15.18 -13.66 -18.70
N ASN A 287 15.83 -12.61 -19.18
CA ASN A 287 16.66 -11.72 -18.37
C ASN A 287 15.86 -10.54 -17.80
N VAL A 288 14.57 -10.42 -18.14
CA VAL A 288 13.71 -9.33 -17.67
C VAL A 288 13.00 -9.79 -16.40
N ASN A 289 13.39 -9.19 -15.26
CA ASN A 289 12.92 -9.55 -13.91
C ASN A 289 11.38 -9.71 -13.81
N ALA A 290 10.63 -8.84 -14.49
CA ALA A 290 9.17 -8.85 -14.45
C ALA A 290 8.55 -10.19 -14.91
N PHE A 291 9.23 -10.90 -15.82
CA PHE A 291 8.81 -12.20 -16.37
C PHE A 291 9.43 -13.41 -15.65
N CYS A 292 10.30 -13.18 -14.66
CA CYS A 292 10.90 -14.25 -13.86
C CYS A 292 9.96 -14.70 -12.73
N ASP A 293 10.26 -15.89 -12.18
CA ASP A 293 9.56 -16.40 -11.00
C ASP A 293 9.79 -15.48 -9.79
N LYS A 294 8.69 -15.02 -9.19
CA LYS A 294 8.74 -14.09 -8.05
C LYS A 294 9.01 -14.85 -6.74
N PRO A 295 10.06 -14.50 -5.97
CA PRO A 295 10.34 -15.14 -4.69
C PRO A 295 9.22 -14.89 -3.66
N PRO A 296 9.17 -15.66 -2.56
CA PRO A 296 8.26 -15.37 -1.45
C PRO A 296 8.42 -13.95 -0.93
N HIS A 297 7.29 -13.33 -0.59
CA HIS A 297 7.26 -12.00 0.00
C HIS A 297 8.04 -11.97 1.31
N LYS A 298 8.88 -10.96 1.46
CA LYS A 298 9.73 -10.70 2.62
C LYS A 298 9.30 -9.48 3.39
N THR A 299 8.62 -8.53 2.77
CA THR A 299 8.14 -7.29 3.41
C THR A 299 6.63 -7.15 3.25
N PHE A 300 6.00 -6.30 4.09
CA PHE A 300 4.59 -5.97 3.91
C PHE A 300 4.36 -5.26 2.58
N LEU A 301 5.30 -4.42 2.13
CA LEU A 301 5.18 -3.71 0.85
C LEU A 301 4.98 -4.67 -0.33
N GLU A 302 5.82 -5.70 -0.41
CA GLU A 302 5.76 -6.69 -1.48
C GLU A 302 4.40 -7.41 -1.52
N GLU A 303 3.86 -7.76 -0.36
CA GLU A 303 2.54 -8.40 -0.27
C GLU A 303 1.40 -7.41 -0.54
N LEU A 304 1.50 -6.16 -0.09
CA LEU A 304 0.47 -5.15 -0.34
C LEU A 304 0.38 -4.78 -1.82
N VAL A 305 1.52 -4.63 -2.51
CA VAL A 305 1.55 -4.43 -3.98
C VAL A 305 0.98 -5.65 -4.70
N PHE A 306 1.28 -6.86 -4.22
CA PHE A 306 0.66 -8.07 -4.75
C PHE A 306 -0.88 -8.03 -4.63
N TRP A 307 -1.42 -7.70 -3.45
CA TRP A 307 -2.86 -7.61 -3.26
C TRP A 307 -3.50 -6.44 -4.02
N MET A 308 -2.76 -5.34 -4.22
CA MET A 308 -3.20 -4.25 -5.11
C MET A 308 -3.46 -4.75 -6.52
N VAL A 309 -2.59 -5.63 -7.05
CA VAL A 309 -2.76 -6.23 -8.39
C VAL A 309 -3.88 -7.27 -8.39
N VAL A 310 -3.89 -8.18 -7.40
CA VAL A 310 -4.95 -9.22 -7.29
C VAL A 310 -6.32 -8.58 -7.21
N TYR A 311 -6.49 -7.54 -6.41
CA TYR A 311 -7.75 -6.80 -6.27
C TYR A 311 -7.94 -5.69 -7.31
N GLU A 312 -7.24 -5.78 -8.43
CA GLU A 312 -7.45 -4.93 -9.61
C GLU A 312 -7.47 -3.42 -9.26
N PHE A 313 -6.44 -3.01 -8.51
CA PHE A 313 -6.18 -1.64 -8.08
C PHE A 313 -7.30 -1.08 -7.21
N HIS A 314 -7.67 -1.80 -6.16
CA HIS A 314 -8.65 -1.33 -5.17
C HIS A 314 -8.32 0.09 -4.66
N GLN A 315 -9.24 1.04 -4.85
CA GLN A 315 -8.95 2.48 -4.75
C GLN A 315 -8.35 2.90 -3.40
N LYS A 316 -8.88 2.41 -2.27
CA LYS A 316 -8.34 2.80 -0.95
C LYS A 316 -6.97 2.19 -0.68
N LEU A 317 -6.70 0.99 -1.19
CA LEU A 317 -5.39 0.36 -1.06
C LEU A 317 -4.36 1.11 -1.91
N VAL A 318 -4.74 1.50 -3.13
CA VAL A 318 -3.93 2.37 -3.99
C VAL A 318 -3.63 3.69 -3.27
N CYS A 319 -4.65 4.40 -2.77
CA CYS A 319 -4.45 5.66 -2.05
C CYS A 319 -3.54 5.50 -0.82
N PHE A 320 -3.70 4.41 -0.05
CA PHE A 320 -2.86 4.12 1.10
C PHE A 320 -1.39 3.96 0.69
N LEU A 321 -1.09 3.14 -0.31
CA LEU A 321 0.28 2.90 -0.79
C LEU A 321 0.90 4.16 -1.41
N LEU A 322 0.13 4.90 -2.20
CA LEU A 322 0.61 6.17 -2.80
C LEU A 322 0.88 7.25 -1.73
N GLY A 323 0.24 7.15 -0.56
CA GLY A 323 0.44 8.06 0.57
C GLY A 323 1.83 8.01 1.19
N PHE A 324 2.71 7.11 0.77
CA PHE A 324 4.09 6.98 1.27
C PHE A 324 5.17 7.39 0.25
N LEU A 325 4.80 7.78 -0.98
CA LEU A 325 5.76 8.10 -2.05
C LEU A 325 6.63 9.34 -1.78
N MET A 326 6.38 10.08 -0.70
CA MET A 326 7.28 11.16 -0.28
C MET A 326 8.62 10.66 0.28
N ASP A 327 8.68 9.41 0.73
CA ASP A 327 9.92 8.77 1.14
C ASP A 327 10.61 8.16 -0.08
N ASN A 328 11.82 8.63 -0.39
CA ASN A 328 12.52 8.23 -1.61
C ASN A 328 12.86 6.74 -1.64
N ASN A 329 13.22 6.16 -0.50
CA ASN A 329 13.55 4.74 -0.39
C ASN A 329 12.29 3.88 -0.63
N TYR A 330 11.17 4.25 0.00
CA TYR A 330 9.87 3.65 -0.27
C TYR A 330 9.48 3.79 -1.75
N LYS A 331 9.59 5.00 -2.31
CA LYS A 331 9.21 5.30 -3.70
C LYS A 331 9.98 4.42 -4.68
N GLU A 332 11.29 4.28 -4.47
CA GLU A 332 12.14 3.43 -5.31
C GLU A 332 11.73 1.96 -5.24
N ILE A 333 11.62 1.39 -4.04
CA ILE A 333 11.24 -0.01 -3.84
C ILE A 333 9.84 -0.28 -4.40
N PHE A 334 8.87 0.60 -4.10
CA PHE A 334 7.52 0.50 -4.63
C PHE A 334 7.51 0.50 -6.17
N SER A 335 8.30 1.37 -6.79
CA SER A 335 8.36 1.50 -8.25
C SER A 335 8.90 0.23 -8.91
N ARG A 336 9.98 -0.35 -8.36
CA ARG A 336 10.53 -1.63 -8.84
C ARG A 336 9.51 -2.77 -8.72
N LEU A 337 8.81 -2.84 -7.58
CA LEU A 337 7.77 -3.83 -7.37
C LEU A 337 6.62 -3.66 -8.38
N PHE A 338 6.15 -2.44 -8.58
CA PHE A 338 5.10 -2.13 -9.54
C PHE A 338 5.51 -2.57 -10.96
N VAL A 339 6.72 -2.23 -11.41
CA VAL A 339 7.25 -2.64 -12.72
C VAL A 339 7.25 -4.16 -12.86
N ASN A 340 7.70 -4.86 -11.82
CA ASN A 340 7.75 -6.32 -11.82
C ASN A 340 6.37 -7.00 -11.90
N TYR A 341 5.28 -6.27 -11.63
CA TYR A 341 3.91 -6.76 -11.79
C TYR A 341 3.25 -6.39 -13.13
N TYR A 342 3.90 -5.65 -14.04
CA TYR A 342 3.32 -5.34 -15.36
C TYR A 342 2.78 -6.56 -16.13
N PRO A 343 3.47 -7.72 -16.19
CA PRO A 343 2.92 -8.89 -16.87
C PRO A 343 1.60 -9.37 -16.26
N ASN A 344 1.47 -9.27 -14.93
CA ASN A 344 0.24 -9.59 -14.22
C ASN A 344 -0.87 -8.58 -14.51
N ILE A 345 -0.52 -7.28 -14.56
CA ILE A 345 -1.45 -6.20 -14.93
C ILE A 345 -1.97 -6.38 -16.37
N ALA A 346 -1.10 -6.76 -17.30
CA ALA A 346 -1.45 -7.04 -18.69
C ALA A 346 -2.47 -8.19 -18.80
N ILE A 347 -2.26 -9.26 -18.02
CA ILE A 347 -3.22 -10.37 -17.93
C ILE A 347 -4.57 -9.86 -17.37
N CYS A 348 -4.57 -9.08 -16.29
CA CYS A 348 -5.81 -8.51 -15.71
C CYS A 348 -6.61 -7.69 -16.74
N LEU A 349 -5.93 -6.89 -17.56
CA LEU A 349 -6.57 -6.05 -18.58
C LEU A 349 -7.07 -6.83 -19.80
N THR A 350 -6.48 -7.99 -20.11
CA THR A 350 -6.85 -8.81 -21.28
C THR A 350 -7.72 -10.02 -20.95
N SER A 351 -7.98 -10.28 -19.67
CA SER A 351 -8.83 -11.38 -19.21
C SER A 351 -10.30 -11.16 -19.59
N SER A 352 -11.04 -12.24 -19.85
CA SER A 352 -12.48 -12.16 -20.13
C SER A 352 -13.22 -11.42 -19.00
N PRO A 353 -14.25 -10.60 -19.27
CA PRO A 353 -15.18 -10.13 -18.24
C PRO A 353 -15.81 -11.26 -17.42
N THR A 354 -15.92 -12.46 -18.01
CA THR A 354 -16.48 -13.66 -17.36
C THR A 354 -15.42 -14.56 -16.74
N ASP A 355 -14.14 -14.18 -16.75
CA ASP A 355 -13.07 -15.01 -16.18
C ASP A 355 -13.25 -15.08 -14.65
N PRO A 356 -13.35 -16.28 -14.06
CA PRO A 356 -13.58 -16.45 -12.62
C PRO A 356 -12.43 -15.96 -11.73
N ARG A 357 -11.26 -15.65 -12.32
CA ARG A 357 -10.13 -15.00 -11.64
C ARG A 357 -10.31 -13.50 -11.51
N ARG A 358 -11.29 -12.91 -12.21
CA ARG A 358 -11.53 -11.48 -12.15
C ARG A 358 -12.33 -11.06 -10.95
N HIS A 359 -11.99 -9.88 -10.47
CA HIS A 359 -12.57 -9.24 -9.31
C HIS A 359 -13.20 -7.89 -9.68
N LEU A 360 -13.12 -7.50 -10.97
CA LEU A 360 -13.71 -6.28 -11.52
C LEU A 360 -15.23 -6.25 -11.33
N GLN A 361 -15.70 -5.19 -10.69
CA GLN A 361 -17.12 -4.83 -10.67
C GLN A 361 -17.46 -3.69 -11.65
N ASP A 362 -16.44 -3.02 -12.19
CA ASP A 362 -16.55 -1.84 -13.05
C ASP A 362 -15.96 -2.05 -14.46
N SER A 363 -15.63 -1.00 -15.21
CA SER A 363 -15.15 -1.10 -16.61
C SER A 363 -13.62 -1.20 -16.70
N PHE A 364 -13.11 -1.75 -17.81
CA PHE A 364 -11.66 -1.76 -18.08
C PHE A 364 -11.05 -0.36 -18.18
N GLU A 365 -11.84 0.62 -18.59
CA GLU A 365 -11.41 2.02 -18.59
C GLU A 365 -11.16 2.51 -17.17
N HIS A 366 -12.02 2.17 -16.21
CA HIS A 366 -11.79 2.53 -14.80
C HIS A 366 -10.58 1.82 -14.22
N LEU A 367 -10.38 0.53 -14.52
CA LEU A 367 -9.15 -0.19 -14.14
C LEU A 367 -7.90 0.49 -14.73
N SER A 368 -7.93 0.84 -16.02
CA SER A 368 -6.83 1.55 -16.69
C SER A 368 -6.53 2.89 -16.03
N ARG A 369 -7.56 3.66 -15.64
CA ARG A 369 -7.38 4.92 -14.91
C ARG A 369 -6.74 4.73 -13.54
N ARG A 370 -7.09 3.68 -12.80
CA ARG A 370 -6.48 3.37 -11.50
C ARG A 370 -5.02 2.92 -11.62
N ILE A 371 -4.70 2.15 -12.67
CA ILE A 371 -3.31 1.80 -13.00
C ILE A 371 -2.51 3.08 -13.31
N LEU A 372 -3.06 3.96 -14.16
CA LEU A 372 -2.44 5.23 -14.51
C LEU A 372 -2.25 6.17 -13.31
N GLN A 373 -3.15 6.12 -12.32
CA GLN A 373 -2.99 6.86 -11.07
C GLN A 373 -1.70 6.46 -10.34
N VAL A 374 -1.28 5.19 -10.44
CA VAL A 374 -0.04 4.70 -9.84
C VAL A 374 1.17 5.03 -10.72
N SER A 375 1.14 4.63 -11.98
CA SER A 375 2.29 4.76 -12.89
C SER A 375 2.70 6.21 -13.16
N VAL A 376 1.75 7.15 -13.19
CA VAL A 376 2.07 8.58 -13.35
C VAL A 376 2.90 9.12 -12.18
N GLN A 377 2.83 8.52 -10.98
CA GLN A 377 3.65 8.91 -9.83
C GLN A 377 5.08 8.37 -9.90
N ILE A 378 5.31 7.39 -10.79
CA ILE A 378 6.62 6.77 -11.04
C ILE A 378 7.30 7.50 -12.20
N TYR A 379 6.61 7.65 -13.34
CA TYR A 379 7.19 8.21 -14.57
C TYR A 379 7.15 9.73 -14.67
N ASN A 380 6.73 10.44 -13.61
CA ASN A 380 6.86 11.90 -13.53
C ASN A 380 8.24 12.35 -13.04
N ASP A 381 9.10 11.41 -12.62
CA ASP A 381 10.40 11.66 -12.02
C ASP A 381 11.49 11.13 -12.96
N SER A 382 12.26 12.04 -13.56
CA SER A 382 13.26 11.68 -14.58
C SER A 382 14.36 10.78 -14.04
N ASP A 383 14.84 11.03 -12.81
CA ASP A 383 15.95 10.28 -12.25
C ASP A 383 15.50 8.89 -11.84
N LEU A 384 14.35 8.79 -11.18
CA LEU A 384 13.75 7.50 -10.85
C LEU A 384 13.43 6.68 -12.11
N THR A 385 12.84 7.31 -13.12
CA THR A 385 12.49 6.66 -14.40
C THR A 385 13.73 6.07 -15.06
N ARG A 386 14.82 6.84 -15.09
CA ARG A 386 16.10 6.36 -15.61
C ARG A 386 16.59 5.14 -14.84
N THR A 387 16.64 5.21 -13.51
CA THR A 387 17.10 4.11 -12.64
C THR A 387 16.31 2.83 -12.87
N ILE A 388 14.98 2.90 -12.86
CA ILE A 388 14.14 1.69 -13.08
C ILE A 388 14.20 1.20 -14.52
N CYS A 389 14.44 2.06 -15.51
CA CYS A 389 14.67 1.63 -16.89
C CYS A 389 16.02 0.91 -17.05
N GLU A 390 17.06 1.34 -16.32
CA GLU A 390 18.40 0.72 -16.34
C GLU A 390 18.39 -0.62 -15.62
N GLU A 391 17.77 -0.69 -14.44
CA GLU A 391 17.92 -1.82 -13.55
C GLU A 391 16.81 -2.88 -13.66
N GLU A 392 15.57 -2.46 -13.93
CA GLU A 392 14.42 -3.38 -14.06
C GLU A 392 14.01 -3.64 -15.51
N MET A 393 14.77 -3.10 -16.48
CA MET A 393 14.50 -3.26 -17.92
C MET A 393 13.07 -2.80 -18.28
N THR A 394 12.61 -1.70 -17.70
CA THR A 394 11.20 -1.25 -17.76
C THR A 394 10.66 -1.12 -19.19
N LEU A 395 11.44 -0.58 -20.12
CA LEU A 395 11.06 -0.51 -21.56
C LEU A 395 10.78 -1.90 -22.15
N HIS A 396 11.62 -2.89 -21.85
CA HIS A 396 11.41 -4.27 -22.29
C HIS A 396 10.14 -4.84 -21.69
N THR A 397 9.95 -4.64 -20.39
CA THR A 397 8.76 -5.09 -19.67
C THR A 397 7.48 -4.58 -20.33
N ILE A 398 7.38 -3.27 -20.58
CA ILE A 398 6.19 -2.66 -21.20
C ILE A 398 5.98 -3.14 -22.64
N ILE A 399 7.04 -3.16 -23.46
CA ILE A 399 6.94 -3.55 -24.88
C ILE A 399 6.54 -5.02 -25.01
N TYR A 400 7.13 -5.92 -24.22
CA TYR A 400 6.72 -7.32 -24.21
C TYR A 400 5.28 -7.47 -23.71
N CYS A 401 4.86 -6.75 -22.66
CA CYS A 401 3.47 -6.77 -22.23
C CYS A 401 2.51 -6.33 -23.34
N LEU A 402 2.78 -5.21 -24.03
CA LEU A 402 1.99 -4.76 -25.18
C LEU A 402 1.95 -5.82 -26.28
N ARG A 403 3.09 -6.45 -26.58
CA ARG A 403 3.18 -7.54 -27.56
C ARG A 403 2.28 -8.72 -27.16
N ILE A 404 2.25 -9.13 -25.89
CA ILE A 404 1.34 -10.18 -25.40
C ILE A 404 -0.11 -9.78 -25.58
N MET A 405 -0.46 -8.56 -25.18
CA MET A 405 -1.84 -8.09 -25.25
C MET A 405 -2.32 -8.02 -26.71
N ILE A 406 -1.43 -7.74 -27.66
CA ILE A 406 -1.76 -7.68 -29.09
C ILE A 406 -1.74 -9.08 -29.73
N GLU A 407 -0.66 -9.83 -29.57
CA GLU A 407 -0.44 -11.11 -30.25
C GLU A 407 -1.22 -12.28 -29.62
N GLY A 408 -1.54 -12.19 -28.33
CA GLY A 408 -2.10 -13.27 -27.52
C GLY A 408 -1.09 -14.37 -27.19
N SER A 409 -1.30 -15.10 -26.08
CA SER A 409 -0.54 -16.31 -25.78
C SER A 409 -1.23 -17.53 -26.39
N GLN A 410 -0.46 -18.50 -26.90
CA GLN A 410 -1.03 -19.72 -27.48
C GLN A 410 -1.69 -20.64 -26.43
N SER A 411 -1.47 -20.41 -25.13
CA SER A 411 -1.78 -21.39 -24.09
C SER A 411 -2.84 -21.01 -23.07
N ASP A 412 -3.24 -19.74 -22.89
CA ASP A 412 -3.94 -19.35 -21.64
C ASP A 412 -5.09 -18.36 -21.79
N GLY A 413 -5.89 -18.45 -22.86
CA GLY A 413 -7.15 -17.70 -22.96
C GLY A 413 -7.00 -16.17 -22.98
N ILE A 414 -5.78 -15.66 -23.22
CA ILE A 414 -5.54 -14.25 -23.52
C ILE A 414 -6.11 -14.00 -24.91
N PHE A 415 -7.13 -13.15 -24.99
CA PHE A 415 -7.70 -12.76 -26.28
C PHE A 415 -6.63 -12.04 -27.09
N SER A 416 -6.42 -12.45 -28.34
CA SER A 416 -5.48 -11.78 -29.24
C SER A 416 -6.23 -10.69 -30.00
N ALA A 417 -5.65 -9.48 -30.06
CA ALA A 417 -6.12 -8.46 -30.99
C ALA A 417 -5.83 -8.84 -32.45
N LEU A 418 -5.01 -9.87 -32.70
CA LEU A 418 -4.72 -10.40 -34.02
C LEU A 418 -5.57 -11.64 -34.35
N LYS A 419 -6.05 -11.73 -35.58
CA LYS A 419 -6.69 -12.92 -36.16
C LYS A 419 -6.04 -13.30 -37.49
N SER A 420 -6.14 -14.56 -37.89
CA SER A 420 -5.69 -14.98 -39.23
C SER A 420 -6.44 -14.21 -40.32
N ASN A 421 -5.75 -13.79 -41.37
CA ASN A 421 -6.38 -13.08 -42.48
C ASN A 421 -7.45 -13.97 -43.14
N PRO A 422 -8.74 -13.58 -43.08
CA PRO A 422 -9.82 -14.39 -43.65
C PRO A 422 -9.73 -14.55 -45.17
N LEU A 423 -8.94 -13.71 -45.86
CA LEU A 423 -8.71 -13.82 -47.31
C LEU A 423 -7.63 -14.87 -47.66
N CYS A 424 -6.92 -15.43 -46.68
CA CYS A 424 -5.83 -16.37 -46.88
C CYS A 424 -6.05 -17.72 -46.17
N GLN A 425 -7.31 -18.10 -45.90
CA GLN A 425 -7.66 -19.28 -45.08
C GLN A 425 -7.09 -20.62 -45.56
N HIS A 426 -6.74 -20.75 -46.84
CA HIS A 426 -6.14 -21.96 -47.41
C HIS A 426 -4.62 -22.04 -47.25
N ASN A 427 -3.97 -21.00 -46.71
CA ASN A 427 -2.54 -20.95 -46.51
C ASN A 427 -2.20 -21.29 -45.05
N SER A 428 -1.38 -22.32 -44.84
CA SER A 428 -0.94 -22.74 -43.50
C SER A 428 -0.17 -21.65 -42.75
N ASN A 429 0.34 -20.64 -43.48
CA ASN A 429 1.05 -19.49 -42.92
C ASN A 429 0.35 -18.15 -43.26
N ALA A 430 -0.98 -18.13 -43.18
CA ALA A 430 -1.77 -16.93 -43.44
C ALA A 430 -1.29 -15.74 -42.60
N PRO A 431 -1.03 -14.56 -43.20
CA PRO A 431 -0.66 -13.37 -42.45
C PRO A 431 -1.74 -13.03 -41.42
N LYS A 432 -1.33 -12.50 -40.26
CA LYS A 432 -2.27 -12.03 -39.23
C LYS A 432 -2.70 -10.60 -39.53
N VAL A 433 -3.95 -10.28 -39.19
CA VAL A 433 -4.53 -8.94 -39.31
C VAL A 433 -5.11 -8.51 -37.97
N VAL A 434 -5.15 -7.20 -37.73
CA VAL A 434 -5.75 -6.63 -36.54
C VAL A 434 -7.27 -6.78 -36.59
N CYS A 435 -7.85 -7.31 -35.52
CA CYS A 435 -9.29 -7.39 -35.32
C CYS A 435 -9.75 -6.14 -34.54
N CYS A 436 -10.13 -5.08 -35.25
CA CYS A 436 -10.56 -3.81 -34.62
C CYS A 436 -11.78 -3.99 -33.69
N ASP A 437 -12.61 -4.99 -33.92
CA ASP A 437 -13.78 -5.31 -33.09
C ASP A 437 -13.43 -6.06 -31.79
N ASN A 438 -12.15 -6.41 -31.58
CA ASN A 438 -11.70 -7.08 -30.36
C ASN A 438 -11.87 -6.13 -29.15
N SER A 439 -12.33 -6.68 -28.02
CA SER A 439 -12.55 -5.95 -26.77
C SER A 439 -11.31 -5.20 -26.28
N ILE A 440 -10.10 -5.71 -26.54
CA ILE A 440 -8.83 -5.07 -26.17
C ILE A 440 -8.70 -3.68 -26.79
N LEU A 441 -9.04 -3.57 -28.07
CA LEU A 441 -8.97 -2.31 -28.81
C LEU A 441 -10.20 -1.46 -28.56
N ARG A 442 -11.39 -2.06 -28.63
CA ARG A 442 -12.68 -1.37 -28.44
C ARG A 442 -12.81 -0.75 -27.05
N ASP A 443 -12.46 -1.51 -26.01
CA ASP A 443 -12.62 -1.12 -24.60
C ASP A 443 -11.34 -0.45 -24.05
N ARG A 444 -10.43 -0.04 -24.94
CA ARG A 444 -9.23 0.76 -24.64
C ARG A 444 -8.30 0.13 -23.60
N GLN A 445 -8.19 -1.19 -23.57
CA GLN A 445 -7.44 -1.95 -22.56
C GLN A 445 -5.93 -1.74 -22.64
N LEU A 446 -5.41 -1.25 -23.77
CA LEU A 446 -3.98 -0.93 -23.95
C LEU A 446 -3.58 0.45 -23.36
N THR A 447 -4.55 1.30 -23.02
CA THR A 447 -4.32 2.73 -22.74
C THR A 447 -3.30 2.95 -21.64
N SER A 448 -3.37 2.22 -20.53
CA SER A 448 -2.44 2.40 -19.42
C SER A 448 -0.99 2.16 -19.86
N PHE A 449 -0.74 1.08 -20.60
CA PHE A 449 0.60 0.74 -21.10
C PHE A 449 1.10 1.71 -22.17
N THR A 450 0.23 2.17 -23.07
CA THR A 450 0.62 3.11 -24.11
C THR A 450 0.95 4.49 -23.53
N GLU A 451 0.17 4.96 -22.56
CA GLU A 451 0.43 6.24 -21.88
C GLU A 451 1.71 6.15 -21.02
N ASP A 452 1.94 5.03 -20.34
CA ASP A 452 3.19 4.79 -19.60
C ASP A 452 4.41 4.80 -20.53
N LEU A 453 4.32 4.13 -21.68
CA LEU A 453 5.39 4.14 -22.68
C LEU A 453 5.65 5.55 -23.21
N LEU A 454 4.59 6.32 -23.49
CA LEU A 454 4.71 7.71 -23.93
C LEU A 454 5.32 8.60 -22.84
N ALA A 455 4.96 8.39 -21.58
CA ALA A 455 5.54 9.12 -20.46
C ALA A 455 7.05 8.86 -20.34
N ILE A 456 7.49 7.60 -20.41
CA ILE A 456 8.91 7.24 -20.40
C ILE A 456 9.64 7.84 -21.60
N LEU A 457 9.08 7.69 -22.81
CA LEU A 457 9.68 8.20 -24.05
C LEU A 457 9.61 9.72 -24.20
N SER A 458 8.96 10.42 -23.27
CA SER A 458 9.05 11.89 -23.19
C SER A 458 10.45 12.36 -22.75
N PHE A 459 11.24 11.47 -22.13
CA PHE A 459 12.62 11.72 -21.77
C PHE A 459 13.58 11.30 -22.90
N ASP A 460 14.32 12.27 -23.45
CA ASP A 460 15.24 12.07 -24.59
C ASP A 460 16.26 10.93 -24.39
N HIS A 461 16.73 10.73 -23.16
CA HIS A 461 17.69 9.66 -22.84
C HIS A 461 17.06 8.25 -22.95
N GLU A 462 15.79 8.10 -22.59
CA GLU A 462 15.07 6.82 -22.75
C GLU A 462 14.61 6.59 -24.20
N THR A 463 14.28 7.66 -24.94
CA THR A 463 14.07 7.56 -26.39
C THR A 463 15.32 7.03 -27.09
N LYS A 464 16.49 7.60 -26.78
CA LYS A 464 17.78 7.14 -27.33
C LYS A 464 18.08 5.69 -26.95
N ARG A 465 17.78 5.30 -25.71
CA ARG A 465 17.92 3.92 -25.27
C ARG A 465 17.11 2.95 -26.13
N LEU A 466 15.81 3.23 -26.29
CA LEU A 466 14.94 2.42 -27.14
C LEU A 466 15.47 2.33 -28.58
N LEU A 467 15.87 3.46 -29.16
CA LEU A 467 16.41 3.52 -30.53
C LEU A 467 17.73 2.76 -30.71
N SER A 468 18.52 2.63 -29.63
CA SER A 468 19.78 1.89 -29.65
C SER A 468 19.61 0.38 -29.38
N ASP A 469 18.45 -0.07 -28.92
CA ASP A 469 18.22 -1.46 -28.54
C ASP A 469 17.64 -2.30 -29.68
N ILE A 470 18.54 -2.99 -30.38
CA ILE A 470 18.23 -3.87 -31.51
C ILE A 470 17.37 -5.08 -31.10
N ASN A 471 17.28 -5.42 -29.80
CA ASN A 471 16.46 -6.54 -29.36
C ASN A 471 14.97 -6.17 -29.18
N LEU A 472 14.67 -4.86 -29.13
CA LEU A 472 13.32 -4.33 -28.97
C LEU A 472 12.70 -3.77 -30.26
N LEU A 473 13.53 -3.33 -31.21
CA LEU A 473 13.16 -2.86 -32.54
C LEU A 473 13.34 -3.97 -33.59
#